data_AF-A0AAD9QXP9-F1
#
_entry.id   AF-A0AAD9QXP9-F1
#
_cell.length_a   1.000
_cell.length_b   1.000
_cell.length_c   1.000
_cell.angle_alpha   90.00
_cell.angle_beta   90.00
_cell.angle_gamma   90.00
#
_symmetry.space_group_name_H-M   'P 1'
#
loop_
_entity.id
_entity.type
_entity.pdbx_description
1 polymer ?
#
loop_
_entity_poly.entity_id
_entity_poly.type
_entity_poly.pdbx_seq_one_letter_code
_entity_poly.pdbx_strand_id
1 'polypeptide(L)'
;MGAFLPWFRNHYDNYAKPYQEPYRYPEPVPTICRKYIEIRYKLIQYIYDAMYENSRCGKPICRPLFMDEIKPGEFHNDPYADDEHGWGYNGYTSNRLDDQFFLGKDILVAPIVNPGQKSRAVYLPSGSQWYRFTDDEMPLDAPVHGGVEFDFYSPWDDPSKDNCAVYVREGAIIPKRELEQYIGELYSQGKMNPVTFTVYPGRDSKYMMYLDDDGVTNSAEKEGKYRLTQISHQGIPGGQKIRINRTYDKFKPAETLYYLSMPGTITPQSVRAAGKSLQQKTGASNEEAAKALADSKDTPGAYYYNNYLNTTFIKIFDTSTDITVEVVF
;
A
#
# COMPACT_ATOMS: atom_id res chain seq x y z
N MET A 1 0.17 12.92 -8.85
CA MET A 1 -0.64 12.09 -9.79
C MET A 1 0.20 11.02 -10.49
N GLY A 2 1.11 11.36 -11.40
CA GLY A 2 1.78 10.38 -12.28
C GLY A 2 2.42 9.17 -11.59
N ALA A 3 3.02 9.36 -10.40
CA ALA A 3 3.63 8.27 -9.63
C ALA A 3 2.66 7.12 -9.28
N PHE A 4 1.36 7.40 -9.17
CA PHE A 4 0.30 6.44 -8.86
C PHE A 4 -0.42 5.90 -10.10
N LEU A 5 -0.10 6.39 -11.30
CA LEU A 5 -0.64 5.86 -12.55
C LEU A 5 0.19 4.65 -13.02
N PRO A 6 -0.37 3.74 -13.85
CA PRO A 6 0.30 2.48 -14.17
C PRO A 6 1.58 2.73 -14.97
N TRP A 7 1.50 3.63 -15.96
CA TRP A 7 2.62 4.05 -16.78
C TRP A 7 3.22 5.36 -16.26
N PHE A 8 4.38 5.29 -15.63
CA PHE A 8 5.06 6.46 -15.08
C PHE A 8 6.10 6.99 -16.06
N ARG A 9 5.66 7.91 -16.91
CA ARG A 9 6.52 8.58 -17.89
C ARG A 9 6.27 10.07 -17.88
N ASN A 10 7.34 10.83 -17.67
CA ASN A 10 7.37 12.26 -17.92
C ASN A 10 7.90 12.49 -19.34
N HIS A 11 7.17 13.24 -20.15
CA HIS A 11 7.50 13.49 -21.55
C HIS A 11 7.08 14.90 -21.97
N TYR A 12 7.81 15.50 -22.92
CA TYR A 12 7.49 16.75 -23.59
C TYR A 12 8.01 16.73 -25.03
N ASP A 13 7.41 17.56 -25.88
CA ASP A 13 7.64 17.64 -27.32
C ASP A 13 8.64 18.74 -27.73
N ASN A 14 9.35 19.32 -26.77
CA ASN A 14 10.39 20.34 -26.96
C ASN A 14 9.91 21.68 -27.58
N TYR A 15 8.59 21.96 -27.63
CA TYR A 15 8.07 23.22 -28.19
C TYR A 15 7.84 24.33 -27.15
N ALA A 16 7.47 23.99 -25.91
CA ALA A 16 6.96 24.97 -24.93
C ALA A 16 7.81 25.13 -23.65
N LYS A 17 8.84 24.31 -23.44
CA LYS A 17 9.71 24.38 -22.26
C LYS A 17 11.11 23.84 -22.58
N PRO A 18 12.17 24.32 -21.91
CA PRO A 18 13.55 23.91 -22.20
C PRO A 18 13.97 22.55 -21.58
N TYR A 19 13.19 22.03 -20.65
CA TYR A 19 13.44 20.76 -19.97
C TYR A 19 12.15 20.22 -19.34
N GLN A 20 12.17 18.94 -18.98
CA GLN A 20 11.04 18.24 -18.34
C GLN A 20 11.43 17.57 -17.03
N GLU A 21 12.71 17.25 -16.85
CA GLU A 21 13.20 16.44 -15.76
C GLU A 21 13.04 17.20 -14.43
N PRO A 22 12.59 16.54 -13.34
CA PRO A 22 12.31 17.23 -12.08
C PRO A 22 13.49 18.05 -11.56
N TYR A 23 14.72 17.54 -11.68
CA TYR A 23 15.94 18.18 -11.19
C TYR A 23 16.33 19.48 -11.91
N ARG A 24 15.65 19.80 -13.02
CA ARG A 24 15.89 21.05 -13.77
C ARG A 24 15.05 22.22 -13.23
N TYR A 25 14.04 21.93 -12.41
CA TYR A 25 13.22 22.92 -11.71
C TYR A 25 13.86 23.30 -10.36
N PRO A 26 13.62 24.52 -9.85
CA PRO A 26 14.06 24.90 -8.51
C PRO A 26 13.27 24.13 -7.43
N GLU A 27 13.82 24.12 -6.21
CA GLU A 27 13.07 23.66 -5.04
C GLU A 27 11.73 24.43 -4.91
N PRO A 28 10.65 23.77 -4.45
CA PRO A 28 10.62 22.43 -3.85
C PRO A 28 10.35 21.28 -4.84
N VAL A 29 10.34 21.54 -6.15
CA VAL A 29 9.90 20.55 -7.16
C VAL A 29 10.71 19.24 -7.12
N PRO A 30 12.07 19.25 -7.12
CA PRO A 30 12.85 18.02 -7.05
C PRO A 30 12.56 17.20 -5.79
N THR A 31 12.39 17.85 -4.63
CA THR A 31 12.09 17.19 -3.36
C THR A 31 10.73 16.51 -3.37
N ILE A 32 9.69 17.22 -3.80
CA ILE A 32 8.34 16.65 -3.89
C ILE A 32 8.30 15.51 -4.91
N CYS A 33 8.92 15.68 -6.09
CA CYS A 33 9.00 14.62 -7.08
C CYS A 33 9.74 13.38 -6.54
N ARG A 34 10.86 13.56 -5.82
CA ARG A 34 11.60 12.46 -5.20
C ARG A 34 10.71 11.67 -4.23
N LYS A 35 10.02 12.34 -3.30
CA LYS A 35 9.09 11.71 -2.34
C LYS A 35 8.10 10.76 -3.04
N TYR A 36 7.41 11.23 -4.08
CA TYR A 36 6.41 10.41 -4.77
C TYR A 36 7.01 9.35 -5.70
N ILE A 37 8.19 9.57 -6.25
CA ILE A 37 8.94 8.54 -6.99
C ILE A 37 9.33 7.41 -6.04
N GLU A 38 9.88 7.73 -4.87
CA GLU A 38 10.27 6.75 -3.86
C GLU A 38 9.06 5.95 -3.37
N ILE A 39 7.93 6.60 -3.09
CA ILE A 39 6.66 5.93 -2.74
C ILE A 39 6.25 4.95 -3.84
N ARG A 40 6.35 5.33 -5.13
CA ARG A 40 6.03 4.43 -6.24
C ARG A 40 6.92 3.19 -6.23
N TYR A 41 8.23 3.35 -6.03
CA TYR A 41 9.18 2.24 -6.01
C TYR A 41 8.94 1.32 -4.81
N LYS A 42 8.65 1.88 -3.63
CA LYS A 42 8.23 1.10 -2.46
C LYS A 42 6.93 0.33 -2.74
N LEU A 43 5.97 0.90 -3.47
CA LEU A 43 4.69 0.28 -3.85
C LEU A 43 4.76 -0.59 -5.11
N ILE A 44 5.94 -0.87 -5.68
CA ILE A 44 6.03 -1.55 -6.97
C ILE A 44 5.37 -2.94 -6.96
N GLN A 45 5.46 -3.67 -5.85
CA GLN A 45 4.80 -4.98 -5.72
C GLN A 45 3.27 -4.82 -5.78
N TYR A 46 2.70 -3.83 -5.10
CA TYR A 46 1.25 -3.57 -5.14
C TYR A 46 0.75 -3.20 -6.54
N ILE A 47 1.53 -2.37 -7.25
CA ILE A 47 1.24 -2.00 -8.64
C ILE A 47 1.31 -3.25 -9.54
N TYR A 48 2.32 -4.11 -9.35
CA TYR A 48 2.51 -5.32 -10.13
C TYR A 48 1.41 -6.36 -9.90
N ASP A 49 0.99 -6.54 -8.66
CA ASP A 49 -0.15 -7.40 -8.31
C ASP A 49 -1.46 -6.87 -8.93
N ALA A 50 -1.66 -5.56 -8.99
CA ALA A 50 -2.80 -4.95 -9.67
C ALA A 50 -2.74 -5.13 -11.20
N MET A 51 -1.53 -5.11 -11.81
CA MET A 51 -1.33 -5.45 -13.22
C MET A 51 -1.63 -6.94 -13.49
N TYR A 52 -1.28 -7.83 -12.57
CA TYR A 52 -1.69 -9.22 -12.64
C TYR A 52 -3.22 -9.36 -12.56
N GLU A 53 -3.90 -8.69 -11.61
CA GLU A 53 -5.38 -8.72 -11.56
C GLU A 53 -5.99 -8.20 -12.88
N ASN A 54 -5.39 -7.16 -13.48
CA ASN A 54 -5.77 -6.66 -14.79
C ASN A 54 -5.65 -7.73 -15.89
N SER A 55 -4.53 -8.46 -15.96
CA SER A 55 -4.35 -9.51 -16.98
C SER A 55 -5.32 -10.69 -16.78
N ARG A 56 -5.79 -10.93 -15.55
CA ARG A 56 -6.72 -12.01 -15.23
C ARG A 56 -8.18 -11.67 -15.50
N CYS A 57 -8.63 -10.47 -15.16
CA CYS A 57 -10.06 -10.12 -15.22
C CYS A 57 -10.37 -8.73 -15.77
N GLY A 58 -9.38 -8.00 -16.28
CA GLY A 58 -9.56 -6.69 -16.91
C GLY A 58 -9.79 -5.54 -15.95
N LYS A 59 -9.77 -5.77 -14.62
CA LYS A 59 -9.87 -4.68 -13.65
C LYS A 59 -8.71 -3.70 -13.83
N PRO A 60 -8.96 -2.39 -13.95
CA PRO A 60 -7.89 -1.43 -14.13
C PRO A 60 -7.05 -1.29 -12.86
N ILE A 61 -5.79 -0.91 -13.03
CA ILE A 61 -4.85 -0.65 -11.93
C ILE A 61 -5.28 0.62 -11.18
N CYS A 62 -5.67 1.66 -11.91
CA CYS A 62 -6.31 2.85 -11.37
C CYS A 62 -7.82 2.73 -11.57
N ARG A 63 -8.60 2.73 -10.49
CA ARG A 63 -10.03 2.44 -10.54
C ARG A 63 -10.85 3.69 -10.21
N PRO A 64 -11.94 3.95 -10.94
CA PRO A 64 -12.90 4.94 -10.50
C PRO A 64 -13.55 4.46 -9.21
N LEU A 65 -13.95 5.39 -8.34
CA LEU A 65 -14.48 5.06 -7.02
C LEU A 65 -15.69 4.13 -7.08
N PHE A 66 -16.53 4.29 -8.10
CA PHE A 66 -17.72 3.46 -8.29
C PHE A 66 -17.40 1.98 -8.59
N MET A 67 -16.18 1.60 -8.96
CA MET A 67 -15.92 0.22 -9.38
C MET A 67 -15.92 -0.79 -8.22
N ASP A 68 -15.18 -0.51 -7.15
CA ASP A 68 -14.99 -1.43 -6.02
C ASP A 68 -15.92 -1.13 -4.83
N GLU A 69 -16.51 0.06 -4.79
CA GLU A 69 -17.45 0.48 -3.73
C GLU A 69 -18.90 0.09 -4.04
N ILE A 70 -19.21 -0.38 -5.25
CA ILE A 70 -20.58 -0.69 -5.65
C ILE A 70 -20.85 -2.19 -5.53
N LYS A 71 -21.67 -2.57 -4.53
CA LYS A 71 -22.56 -3.73 -4.69
C LYS A 71 -23.89 -3.26 -5.26
N PRO A 72 -24.51 -4.01 -6.20
CA PRO A 72 -25.86 -3.70 -6.67
C PRO A 72 -26.83 -3.55 -5.49
N GLY A 73 -27.44 -2.36 -5.34
CA GLY A 73 -28.43 -2.05 -4.29
C GLY A 73 -27.90 -1.36 -3.02
N GLU A 74 -26.58 -1.14 -2.86
CA GLU A 74 -26.01 -0.49 -1.66
C GLU A 74 -25.97 1.05 -1.74
N PHE A 75 -26.38 1.66 -2.85
CA PHE A 75 -26.48 3.12 -3.02
C PHE A 75 -27.42 3.82 -2.05
N HIS A 76 -28.40 3.09 -1.52
CA HIS A 76 -29.54 3.70 -0.85
C HIS A 76 -29.21 4.44 0.46
N ASN A 77 -27.96 4.41 0.93
CA ASN A 77 -27.55 4.99 2.20
C ASN A 77 -26.34 5.95 2.13
N ASP A 78 -25.81 6.28 0.95
CA ASP A 78 -24.79 7.34 0.86
C ASP A 78 -25.46 8.66 0.45
N PRO A 79 -25.54 9.66 1.35
CA PRO A 79 -26.22 10.92 1.08
C PRO A 79 -25.54 11.76 -0.02
N TYR A 80 -24.33 11.40 -0.44
CA TYR A 80 -23.64 11.98 -1.60
C TYR A 80 -23.81 11.16 -2.89
N ALA A 81 -24.46 10.00 -2.83
CA ALA A 81 -24.70 9.11 -3.98
C ALA A 81 -26.15 9.12 -4.47
N ASP A 82 -27.10 9.59 -3.66
CA ASP A 82 -28.52 9.67 -4.01
C ASP A 82 -28.92 11.10 -4.38
N ASP A 83 -29.18 11.36 -5.66
CA ASP A 83 -29.83 12.59 -6.10
C ASP A 83 -31.34 12.37 -6.28
N GLU A 84 -32.14 13.00 -5.42
CA GLU A 84 -33.62 12.98 -5.47
C GLU A 84 -34.26 13.53 -6.77
N HIS A 85 -33.47 13.87 -7.80
CA HIS A 85 -33.95 14.65 -8.95
C HIS A 85 -34.19 13.86 -10.24
N GLY A 86 -34.12 12.53 -10.25
CA GLY A 86 -34.89 11.71 -11.20
C GLY A 86 -34.62 11.94 -12.70
N TRP A 87 -33.46 12.47 -13.09
CA TRP A 87 -33.04 12.63 -14.49
C TRP A 87 -31.90 11.67 -14.87
N GLY A 88 -32.08 10.37 -14.67
CA GLY A 88 -31.44 9.32 -15.50
C GLY A 88 -29.92 9.32 -15.67
N TYR A 89 -29.18 10.04 -14.83
CA TYR A 89 -27.73 10.07 -14.72
C TYR A 89 -27.47 10.15 -13.22
N ASN A 90 -27.20 9.01 -12.58
CA ASN A 90 -26.92 8.89 -11.16
C ASN A 90 -26.08 10.07 -10.66
N GLY A 91 -26.53 10.72 -9.57
CA GLY A 91 -25.92 11.83 -8.83
C GLY A 91 -24.45 11.71 -8.41
N TYR A 92 -23.68 10.81 -9.00
CA TYR A 92 -22.31 11.12 -9.36
C TYR A 92 -22.31 12.26 -10.37
N THR A 93 -22.25 13.51 -9.92
CA THR A 93 -21.81 14.55 -10.85
C THR A 93 -20.46 14.12 -11.39
N SER A 94 -20.41 13.85 -12.70
CA SER A 94 -19.23 13.51 -13.51
C SER A 94 -18.08 14.50 -13.36
N ASN A 95 -18.29 15.61 -12.64
CA ASN A 95 -17.35 16.67 -12.35
C ASN A 95 -16.69 16.58 -10.95
N ARG A 96 -16.97 15.53 -10.15
CA ARG A 96 -16.49 15.43 -8.74
C ARG A 96 -15.67 14.21 -8.39
N LEU A 97 -15.76 13.12 -9.15
CA LEU A 97 -14.97 11.90 -8.94
C LEU A 97 -14.06 11.56 -10.12
N ASP A 98 -13.90 12.50 -11.05
CA ASP A 98 -12.99 12.42 -12.19
C ASP A 98 -11.55 12.85 -11.83
N ASP A 99 -11.34 13.38 -10.63
CA ASP A 99 -10.05 13.86 -10.13
C ASP A 99 -9.53 13.10 -8.90
N GLN A 100 -10.19 12.02 -8.46
CA GLN A 100 -9.70 11.09 -7.43
C GLN A 100 -9.98 9.64 -7.84
N PHE A 101 -9.10 8.72 -7.46
CA PHE A 101 -9.15 7.32 -7.91
C PHE A 101 -8.54 6.38 -6.88
N PHE A 102 -8.83 5.08 -7.01
CA PHE A 102 -8.06 4.07 -6.29
C PHE A 102 -6.87 3.62 -7.11
N LEU A 103 -5.70 3.52 -6.49
CA LEU A 103 -4.66 2.59 -6.91
C LEU A 103 -4.99 1.22 -6.30
N GLY A 104 -5.15 0.20 -7.13
CA GLY A 104 -5.69 -1.08 -6.69
C GLY A 104 -7.08 -0.89 -6.07
N LYS A 105 -7.36 -1.60 -4.97
CA LYS A 105 -8.66 -1.59 -4.29
C LYS A 105 -8.71 -0.76 -2.99
N ASP A 106 -7.53 -0.45 -2.42
CA ASP A 106 -7.42 0.03 -1.04
C ASP A 106 -6.71 1.38 -0.88
N ILE A 107 -6.00 1.87 -1.90
CA ILE A 107 -5.28 3.15 -1.82
C ILE A 107 -6.05 4.21 -2.59
N LEU A 108 -6.71 5.14 -1.92
CA LEU A 108 -7.34 6.31 -2.52
C LEU A 108 -6.28 7.39 -2.76
N VAL A 109 -6.30 7.98 -3.95
CA VAL A 109 -5.38 9.04 -4.39
C VAL A 109 -6.20 10.22 -4.93
N ALA A 110 -6.01 11.40 -4.33
CA ALA A 110 -6.69 12.63 -4.71
C ALA A 110 -5.67 13.78 -4.92
N PRO A 111 -5.09 13.91 -6.13
CA PRO A 111 -4.08 14.93 -6.44
C PRO A 111 -4.70 16.31 -6.71
N ILE A 112 -4.02 17.41 -6.40
CA ILE A 112 -4.41 18.73 -6.96
C ILE A 112 -4.17 18.73 -8.47
N VAL A 113 -5.19 19.12 -9.25
CA VAL A 113 -5.14 19.15 -10.72
C VAL A 113 -5.32 20.54 -11.33
N ASN A 114 -5.77 21.55 -10.55
CA ASN A 114 -5.92 22.91 -11.04
C ASN A 114 -4.76 23.82 -10.58
N PRO A 115 -4.23 24.69 -11.45
CA PRO A 115 -3.17 25.63 -11.10
C PRO A 115 -3.54 26.55 -9.93
N GLY A 116 -2.56 26.80 -9.05
CA GLY A 116 -2.69 27.76 -7.94
C GLY A 116 -3.45 27.23 -6.70
N GLN A 117 -4.08 26.06 -6.78
CA GLN A 117 -4.73 25.45 -5.62
C GLN A 117 -3.69 24.92 -4.63
N LYS A 118 -3.94 25.17 -3.33
CA LYS A 118 -3.20 24.57 -2.20
C LYS A 118 -4.05 23.66 -1.33
N SER A 119 -5.35 23.60 -1.62
CA SER A 119 -6.28 22.65 -1.03
C SER A 119 -7.22 22.13 -2.10
N ARG A 120 -7.85 20.99 -1.82
CA ARG A 120 -8.95 20.45 -2.63
C ARG A 120 -9.94 19.70 -1.74
N ALA A 121 -11.19 19.62 -2.18
CA ALA A 121 -12.13 18.67 -1.64
C ALA A 121 -11.64 17.23 -1.89
N VAL A 122 -11.73 16.40 -0.85
CA VAL A 122 -11.46 14.96 -0.90
C VAL A 122 -12.68 14.25 -0.33
N TYR A 123 -13.27 13.37 -1.13
CA TYR A 123 -14.33 12.50 -0.68
C TYR A 123 -13.76 11.13 -0.28
N LEU A 124 -14.10 10.67 0.92
CA LEU A 124 -13.79 9.32 1.38
C LEU A 124 -15.07 8.47 1.34
N PRO A 125 -15.10 7.38 0.57
CA PRO A 125 -16.27 6.51 0.43
C PRO A 125 -16.80 5.97 1.75
N SER A 126 -18.13 5.86 1.87
CA SER A 126 -18.81 5.29 3.03
C SER A 126 -18.55 3.77 3.19
N GLY A 127 -18.94 3.22 4.33
CA GLY A 127 -18.81 1.78 4.60
C GLY A 127 -17.40 1.30 4.97
N SER A 128 -16.46 2.22 5.19
CA SER A 128 -15.11 1.92 5.72
C SER A 128 -14.53 3.11 6.47
N GLN A 129 -13.62 2.79 7.39
CA GLN A 129 -12.65 3.74 7.94
C GLN A 129 -11.47 3.93 6.98
N TRP A 130 -10.89 5.12 6.98
CA TRP A 130 -9.78 5.50 6.11
C TRP A 130 -8.62 6.09 6.91
N TYR A 131 -7.44 5.55 6.69
CA TYR A 131 -6.20 6.00 7.33
C TYR A 131 -5.39 6.85 6.38
N ARG A 132 -4.81 7.95 6.87
CA ARG A 132 -3.82 8.71 6.10
C ARG A 132 -2.61 7.82 5.84
N PHE A 133 -2.12 7.79 4.60
CA PHE A 133 -0.92 7.02 4.25
C PHE A 133 0.34 7.69 4.82
N THR A 134 1.10 6.96 5.63
CA THR A 134 2.30 7.48 6.31
C THR A 134 3.61 6.83 5.86
N ASP A 135 3.54 5.88 4.91
CA ASP A 135 4.67 5.08 4.45
C ASP A 135 5.49 4.38 5.56
N ASP A 136 4.87 4.10 6.72
CA ASP A 136 5.55 3.61 7.93
C ASP A 136 6.68 4.53 8.45
N GLU A 137 6.71 5.79 8.04
CA GLU A 137 7.70 6.79 8.49
C GLU A 137 7.18 7.67 9.63
N MET A 138 5.86 7.67 9.84
CA MET A 138 5.19 8.42 10.91
C MET A 138 4.13 7.56 11.60
N PRO A 139 3.79 7.86 12.87
CA PRO A 139 2.71 7.18 13.58
C PRO A 139 1.40 7.26 12.81
N LEU A 140 0.60 6.19 12.91
CA LEU A 140 -0.72 6.15 12.29
C LEU A 140 -1.69 7.04 13.07
N ASP A 141 -2.24 8.05 12.41
CA ASP A 141 -3.29 8.89 12.97
C ASP A 141 -4.60 8.09 13.14
N ALA A 142 -5.52 8.64 13.94
CA ALA A 142 -6.88 8.09 14.02
C ALA A 142 -7.54 8.06 12.63
N PRO A 143 -8.34 7.03 12.30
CA PRO A 143 -8.98 6.96 11.01
C PRO A 143 -10.07 8.02 10.85
N VAL A 144 -10.32 8.40 9.61
CA VAL A 144 -11.50 9.20 9.22
C VAL A 144 -12.63 8.24 8.85
N HIS A 145 -13.83 8.52 9.38
CA HIS A 145 -15.04 7.80 8.96
C HIS A 145 -15.37 8.15 7.51
N GLY A 146 -15.60 7.13 6.68
CA GLY A 146 -16.06 7.30 5.30
C GLY A 146 -17.47 7.87 5.19
N GLY A 147 -17.88 8.26 3.99
CA GLY A 147 -19.14 8.95 3.69
C GLY A 147 -19.03 10.46 3.92
N VAL A 148 -17.81 10.99 3.87
CA VAL A 148 -17.51 12.39 4.19
C VAL A 148 -16.71 13.03 3.08
N GLU A 149 -16.95 14.32 2.89
CA GLU A 149 -16.11 15.20 2.09
C GLU A 149 -15.48 16.25 3.03
N PHE A 150 -14.20 16.53 2.82
CA PHE A 150 -13.49 17.57 3.57
C PHE A 150 -12.44 18.25 2.70
N ASP A 151 -12.06 19.47 3.07
CA ASP A 151 -10.98 20.20 2.40
C ASP A 151 -9.62 19.70 2.92
N PHE A 152 -8.80 19.18 2.02
CA PHE A 152 -7.45 18.69 2.32
C PHE A 152 -6.41 19.70 1.87
N TYR A 153 -5.59 20.18 2.81
CA TYR A 153 -4.47 21.08 2.53
C TYR A 153 -3.29 20.30 1.94
N SER A 154 -3.00 20.54 0.66
CA SER A 154 -1.97 19.89 -0.15
C SER A 154 -1.15 20.92 -0.94
N PRO A 155 -0.36 21.78 -0.26
CA PRO A 155 0.37 22.86 -0.92
C PRO A 155 1.39 22.29 -1.92
N TRP A 156 1.52 22.90 -3.10
CA TRP A 156 2.54 22.51 -4.08
C TRP A 156 3.93 23.06 -3.75
N ASP A 157 4.02 23.99 -2.79
CA ASP A 157 5.22 24.77 -2.46
C ASP A 157 5.82 24.48 -1.07
N ASP A 158 5.30 23.49 -0.35
CA ASP A 158 5.83 23.07 0.97
C ASP A 158 6.08 21.56 0.99
N PRO A 159 7.34 21.10 0.84
CA PRO A 159 7.68 19.67 0.82
C PRO A 159 7.57 19.00 2.20
N SER A 160 7.35 19.76 3.28
CA SER A 160 7.12 19.20 4.63
C SER A 160 5.69 18.68 4.83
N LYS A 161 4.79 18.94 3.87
CA LYS A 161 3.38 18.53 3.89
C LYS A 161 3.14 17.34 2.95
N ASP A 162 1.93 16.80 3.02
CA ASP A 162 1.44 15.88 2.01
C ASP A 162 0.95 16.67 0.80
N ASN A 163 1.68 16.62 -0.32
CA ASN A 163 1.36 17.35 -1.56
C ASN A 163 0.38 16.58 -2.48
N CYS A 164 -0.26 15.55 -1.93
CA CYS A 164 -1.31 14.74 -2.55
C CYS A 164 -2.00 13.99 -1.41
N ALA A 165 -3.33 14.06 -1.35
CA ALA A 165 -4.08 13.23 -0.42
C ALA A 165 -3.96 11.75 -0.84
N VAL A 166 -3.48 10.91 0.08
CA VAL A 166 -3.39 9.47 -0.09
C VAL A 166 -3.93 8.81 1.17
N TYR A 167 -4.98 8.01 1.01
CA TYR A 167 -5.65 7.32 2.11
C TYR A 167 -5.70 5.82 1.85
N VAL A 168 -5.55 5.04 2.91
CA VAL A 168 -5.61 3.58 2.88
C VAL A 168 -6.82 3.12 3.64
N ARG A 169 -7.59 2.24 3.02
CA ARG A 169 -8.78 1.66 3.63
C ARG A 169 -8.41 0.80 4.85
N GLU A 170 -9.26 0.82 5.86
CA GLU A 170 -9.14 -0.10 6.99
C GLU A 170 -9.07 -1.57 6.58
N GLY A 171 -8.30 -2.34 7.34
CA GLY A 171 -8.04 -3.75 7.08
C GLY A 171 -7.14 -4.01 5.88
N ALA A 172 -6.77 -3.02 5.07
CA ALA A 172 -5.97 -3.23 3.87
C ALA A 172 -4.60 -3.85 4.18
N ILE A 173 -4.15 -4.71 3.27
CA ILE A 173 -2.81 -5.31 3.30
C ILE A 173 -2.06 -4.73 2.11
N ILE A 174 -1.06 -3.89 2.38
CA ILE A 174 -0.28 -3.18 1.36
C ILE A 174 1.14 -3.77 1.31
N PRO A 175 1.51 -4.55 0.29
CA PRO A 175 2.89 -4.98 0.09
C PRO A 175 3.76 -3.81 -0.34
N LYS A 176 4.88 -3.66 0.36
CA LYS A 176 5.94 -2.72 0.06
C LYS A 176 7.27 -3.43 -0.07
N ARG A 177 8.19 -2.80 -0.80
CA ARG A 177 9.59 -3.19 -0.90
C ARG A 177 10.47 -2.08 -0.35
N GLU A 178 11.71 -2.42 -0.03
CA GLU A 178 12.73 -1.43 0.25
C GLU A 178 13.00 -0.60 -1.01
N LEU A 179 13.37 0.66 -0.79
CA LEU A 179 13.64 1.60 -1.86
C LEU A 179 14.82 1.13 -2.72
N GLU A 180 14.62 1.16 -4.04
CA GLU A 180 15.65 0.96 -5.06
C GLU A 180 15.64 2.12 -6.06
N GLN A 181 16.79 2.46 -6.64
CA GLN A 181 16.92 3.45 -7.70
C GLN A 181 16.45 2.91 -9.06
N TYR A 182 16.48 1.59 -9.23
CA TYR A 182 15.88 0.85 -10.35
C TYR A 182 15.45 -0.53 -9.86
N ILE A 183 14.46 -1.14 -10.51
CA ILE A 183 13.97 -2.47 -10.12
C ILE A 183 15.12 -3.48 -10.27
N GLY A 184 15.48 -4.14 -9.18
CA GLY A 184 16.57 -5.12 -9.14
C GLY A 184 17.95 -4.54 -8.79
N GLU A 185 18.03 -3.30 -8.31
CA GLU A 185 19.28 -2.72 -7.80
C GLU A 185 19.90 -3.56 -6.69
N LEU A 186 19.13 -3.91 -5.65
CA LEU A 186 19.62 -4.68 -4.52
C LEU A 186 20.08 -6.06 -4.96
N TYR A 187 19.37 -6.68 -5.92
CA TYR A 187 19.79 -7.94 -6.51
C TYR A 187 21.13 -7.85 -7.23
N SER A 188 21.36 -6.78 -7.99
CA SER A 188 22.65 -6.55 -8.65
C SER A 188 23.79 -6.38 -7.64
N GLN A 189 23.48 -6.04 -6.39
CA GLN A 189 24.41 -5.93 -5.27
C GLN A 189 24.46 -7.18 -4.39
N GLY A 190 23.79 -8.27 -4.76
CA GLY A 190 23.75 -9.51 -3.97
C GLY A 190 22.89 -9.43 -2.70
N LYS A 191 21.98 -8.46 -2.61
CA LYS A 191 21.05 -8.27 -1.48
C LYS A 191 19.64 -8.72 -1.89
N MET A 192 18.88 -9.22 -0.92
CA MET A 192 17.44 -9.49 -1.09
C MET A 192 16.64 -8.20 -0.87
N ASN A 193 15.48 -8.09 -1.54
CA ASN A 193 14.49 -7.04 -1.29
C ASN A 193 13.14 -7.66 -0.84
N PRO A 194 13.06 -8.25 0.37
CA PRO A 194 11.85 -8.95 0.84
C PRO A 194 10.64 -8.02 0.90
N VAL A 195 9.46 -8.59 0.63
CA VAL A 195 8.19 -7.86 0.72
C VAL A 195 7.82 -7.66 2.20
N THR A 196 7.50 -6.42 2.54
CA THR A 196 6.86 -6.01 3.79
C THR A 196 5.37 -5.84 3.55
N PHE A 197 4.53 -6.64 4.21
CA PHE A 197 3.08 -6.43 4.19
C PHE A 197 2.69 -5.48 5.32
N THR A 198 2.34 -4.24 4.98
CA THR A 198 1.73 -3.31 5.94
C THR A 198 0.25 -3.64 6.09
N VAL A 199 -0.15 -4.10 7.27
CA VAL A 199 -1.52 -4.53 7.59
C VAL A 199 -2.21 -3.45 8.41
N TYR A 200 -3.10 -2.70 7.78
CA TYR A 200 -3.83 -1.62 8.43
C TYR A 200 -4.89 -2.19 9.41
N PRO A 201 -5.13 -1.54 10.56
CA PRO A 201 -6.17 -1.95 11.50
C PRO A 201 -7.56 -1.92 10.85
N GLY A 202 -8.49 -2.68 11.41
CA GLY A 202 -9.90 -2.67 11.03
C GLY A 202 -10.40 -4.02 10.54
N ARG A 203 -11.33 -4.00 9.59
CA ARG A 203 -12.05 -5.19 9.12
C ARG A 203 -11.16 -6.32 8.59
N ASP A 204 -11.68 -7.53 8.67
CA ASP A 204 -11.09 -8.71 8.04
C ASP A 204 -10.90 -8.49 6.54
N SER A 205 -9.76 -8.93 6.01
CA SER A 205 -9.41 -8.70 4.61
C SER A 205 -8.56 -9.81 4.02
N LYS A 206 -8.46 -9.80 2.69
CA LYS A 206 -7.56 -10.66 1.93
C LYS A 206 -6.85 -9.85 0.85
N TYR A 207 -5.64 -10.27 0.57
CA TYR A 207 -4.81 -9.75 -0.50
C TYR A 207 -4.15 -10.93 -1.24
N MET A 208 -4.01 -10.81 -2.55
CA MET A 208 -3.36 -11.82 -3.38
C MET A 208 -2.08 -11.21 -3.96
N MET A 209 -0.94 -11.73 -3.53
CA MET A 209 0.36 -11.36 -4.10
C MET A 209 0.72 -12.36 -5.21
N TYR A 210 1.18 -11.82 -6.32
CA TYR A 210 1.70 -12.56 -7.47
C TYR A 210 3.22 -12.36 -7.54
N LEU A 211 3.94 -13.47 -7.67
CA LEU A 211 5.38 -13.49 -7.91
C LEU A 211 5.67 -14.41 -9.09
N ASP A 212 6.48 -13.96 -10.02
CA ASP A 212 6.94 -14.72 -11.17
C ASP A 212 8.42 -14.51 -11.45
N ASP A 213 8.85 -14.84 -12.67
CA ASP A 213 10.26 -14.99 -13.04
C ASP A 213 11.03 -13.66 -13.12
N ASP A 214 11.45 -13.23 -14.30
CA ASP A 214 12.33 -12.06 -14.46
C ASP A 214 11.55 -10.75 -14.64
N GLY A 215 10.21 -10.83 -14.73
CA GLY A 215 9.34 -9.69 -15.03
C GLY A 215 9.55 -9.12 -16.44
N VAL A 216 10.28 -9.85 -17.30
CA VAL A 216 10.65 -9.45 -18.66
C VAL A 216 10.03 -10.41 -19.68
N THR A 217 9.96 -11.70 -19.39
CA THR A 217 9.43 -12.70 -20.31
C THR A 217 7.97 -13.06 -20.02
N ASN A 218 7.31 -13.65 -21.02
CA ASN A 218 5.95 -14.22 -20.84
C ASN A 218 6.00 -15.71 -20.46
N SER A 219 7.16 -16.21 -20.03
CA SER A 219 7.39 -17.64 -19.79
C SER A 219 6.64 -18.09 -18.54
N ALA A 220 6.63 -17.28 -17.49
CA ALA A 220 5.87 -17.55 -16.26
C ALA A 220 4.40 -17.90 -16.53
N GLU A 221 3.69 -17.11 -17.33
CA GLU A 221 2.29 -17.38 -17.66
C GLU A 221 2.14 -18.65 -18.51
N LYS A 222 2.96 -18.81 -19.55
CA LYS A 222 2.87 -19.95 -20.48
C LYS A 222 3.23 -21.28 -19.85
N GLU A 223 4.25 -21.29 -18.99
CA GLU A 223 4.77 -22.49 -18.34
C GLU A 223 4.14 -22.74 -16.96
N GLY A 224 3.36 -21.78 -16.46
CA GLY A 224 2.81 -21.82 -15.10
C GLY A 224 3.88 -21.72 -14.02
N LYS A 225 5.00 -21.04 -14.29
CA LYS A 225 6.10 -20.84 -13.35
C LYS A 225 5.93 -19.54 -12.57
N TYR A 226 4.89 -19.50 -11.75
CA TYR A 226 4.60 -18.38 -10.85
C TYR A 226 4.17 -18.89 -9.47
N ARG A 227 4.02 -17.96 -8.54
CA ARG A 227 3.53 -18.19 -7.19
C ARG A 227 2.40 -17.20 -6.88
N LEU A 228 1.31 -17.72 -6.35
CA LEU A 228 0.23 -16.94 -5.74
C LEU A 228 0.26 -17.15 -4.23
N THR A 229 0.32 -16.05 -3.50
CA THR A 229 0.29 -16.06 -2.04
C THR A 229 -0.88 -15.23 -1.57
N GLN A 230 -1.85 -15.87 -0.91
CA GLN A 230 -2.95 -15.17 -0.23
C GLN A 230 -2.50 -14.76 1.16
N ILE A 231 -2.57 -13.46 1.44
CA ILE A 231 -2.41 -12.90 2.77
C ILE A 231 -3.80 -12.57 3.28
N SER A 232 -4.14 -13.04 4.48
CA SER A 232 -5.44 -12.79 5.12
C SER A 232 -5.22 -12.13 6.47
N HIS A 233 -5.96 -11.05 6.74
CA HIS A 233 -6.02 -10.38 8.03
C HIS A 233 -7.37 -10.69 8.67
N GLN A 234 -7.34 -11.07 9.95
CA GLN A 234 -8.52 -11.34 10.74
C GLN A 234 -8.37 -10.77 12.15
N GLY A 235 -9.39 -10.08 12.65
CA GLY A 235 -9.47 -9.71 14.07
C GLY A 235 -9.68 -10.94 14.95
N ILE A 236 -8.95 -11.04 16.06
CA ILE A 236 -9.13 -12.07 17.09
C ILE A 236 -9.34 -11.41 18.46
N PRO A 237 -9.90 -12.11 19.46
CA PRO A 237 -10.05 -11.53 20.80
C PRO A 237 -8.70 -11.01 21.34
N GLY A 238 -8.63 -9.70 21.60
CA GLY A 238 -7.42 -9.04 22.09
C GLY A 238 -6.26 -8.93 21.09
N GLY A 239 -6.50 -9.13 19.79
CA GLY A 239 -5.40 -9.25 18.84
C GLY A 239 -5.76 -9.27 17.37
N GLN A 240 -4.78 -9.62 16.56
CA GLN A 240 -4.91 -9.81 15.11
C GLN A 240 -4.24 -11.10 14.68
N LYS A 241 -4.78 -11.71 13.62
CA LYS A 241 -4.26 -12.92 12.99
C LYS A 241 -3.99 -12.67 11.52
N ILE A 242 -2.75 -12.92 11.10
CA ILE A 242 -2.30 -12.83 9.71
C ILE A 242 -1.98 -14.23 9.20
N ARG A 243 -2.61 -14.67 8.11
CA ARG A 243 -2.30 -15.94 7.45
C ARG A 243 -1.67 -15.70 6.10
N ILE A 244 -0.49 -16.27 5.87
CA ILE A 244 0.25 -16.24 4.62
C ILE A 244 0.17 -17.65 4.03
N ASN A 245 -0.60 -17.81 2.96
CA ASN A 245 -0.87 -19.10 2.33
C ASN A 245 -0.53 -19.08 0.85
N ARG A 246 0.42 -19.92 0.43
CA ARG A 246 0.76 -20.12 -0.98
C ARG A 246 -0.32 -21.00 -1.62
N THR A 247 -1.18 -20.39 -2.43
CA THR A 247 -2.31 -21.06 -3.10
C THR A 247 -1.90 -21.68 -4.43
N TYR A 248 -0.80 -21.19 -5.01
CA TYR A 248 -0.11 -21.77 -6.15
C TYR A 248 1.39 -21.56 -5.96
N ASP A 249 2.22 -22.61 -6.06
CA ASP A 249 3.64 -22.54 -5.67
C ASP A 249 4.55 -23.29 -6.66
N LYS A 250 4.57 -22.85 -7.93
CA LYS A 250 5.46 -23.40 -8.98
C LYS A 250 6.63 -22.48 -9.31
N PHE A 251 6.80 -21.40 -8.55
CA PHE A 251 7.94 -20.49 -8.61
C PHE A 251 8.55 -20.36 -7.22
N LYS A 252 9.88 -20.33 -7.18
CA LYS A 252 10.64 -20.11 -5.96
C LYS A 252 11.31 -18.73 -6.04
N PRO A 253 10.83 -17.73 -5.29
CA PRO A 253 11.44 -16.41 -5.25
C PRO A 253 12.85 -16.48 -4.65
N ALA A 254 13.66 -15.45 -4.96
CA ALA A 254 14.98 -15.29 -4.36
C ALA A 254 14.87 -14.97 -2.86
N GLU A 255 13.83 -14.25 -2.48
CA GLU A 255 13.52 -13.92 -1.10
C GLU A 255 13.06 -15.16 -0.33
N THR A 256 13.58 -15.29 0.89
CA THR A 256 13.33 -16.44 1.78
C THR A 256 12.52 -16.07 3.02
N LEU A 257 12.00 -14.84 3.05
CA LEU A 257 11.32 -14.26 4.19
C LEU A 257 10.39 -13.12 3.76
N TYR A 258 9.44 -12.81 4.65
CA TYR A 258 8.57 -11.65 4.58
C TYR A 258 8.72 -10.82 5.84
N TYR A 259 8.36 -9.54 5.74
CA TYR A 259 8.08 -8.71 6.90
C TYR A 259 6.58 -8.42 7.01
N LEU A 260 6.10 -8.23 8.23
CA LEU A 260 4.80 -7.65 8.53
C LEU A 260 5.05 -6.32 9.25
N SER A 261 4.36 -5.25 8.81
CA SER A 261 4.26 -3.98 9.52
C SER A 261 2.81 -3.83 9.98
N MET A 262 2.58 -3.69 11.28
CA MET A 262 1.24 -3.56 11.85
C MET A 262 1.16 -2.20 12.56
N PRO A 263 0.80 -1.12 11.85
CA PRO A 263 0.75 0.23 12.41
C PRO A 263 -0.46 0.43 13.33
N GLY A 264 -0.34 1.38 14.26
CA GLY A 264 -1.40 1.71 15.22
C GLY A 264 -1.58 0.66 16.32
N THR A 265 -0.55 -0.16 16.57
CA THR A 265 -0.56 -1.17 17.62
C THR A 265 0.04 -0.64 18.92
N ILE A 266 -0.33 -1.27 20.03
CA ILE A 266 0.38 -1.14 21.31
C ILE A 266 1.42 -2.26 21.43
N THR A 267 2.28 -2.18 22.44
CA THR A 267 3.28 -3.22 22.73
C THR A 267 2.61 -4.59 22.83
N PRO A 268 2.96 -5.57 21.97
CA PRO A 268 2.35 -6.90 22.02
C PRO A 268 2.66 -7.63 23.32
N GLN A 269 1.64 -8.24 23.94
CA GLN A 269 1.79 -9.21 25.03
C GLN A 269 2.35 -10.54 24.52
N SER A 270 1.95 -10.96 23.32
CA SER A 270 2.51 -12.15 22.68
C SER A 270 2.44 -12.07 21.17
N VAL A 271 3.49 -12.61 20.53
CA VAL A 271 3.52 -12.83 19.09
C VAL A 271 3.86 -14.29 18.86
N ARG A 272 3.03 -14.98 18.07
CA ARG A 272 3.26 -16.37 17.69
C ARG A 272 3.26 -16.48 16.17
N ALA A 273 4.11 -17.33 15.62
CA ALA A 273 4.01 -17.73 14.23
C ALA A 273 4.20 -19.24 14.10
N ALA A 274 3.44 -19.88 13.21
CA ALA A 274 3.43 -21.34 13.04
C ALA A 274 3.33 -22.10 14.37
N GLY A 275 2.48 -21.61 15.28
CA GLY A 275 2.25 -22.19 16.62
C GLY A 275 3.35 -21.94 17.66
N LYS A 276 4.47 -21.30 17.31
CA LYS A 276 5.60 -21.03 18.21
C LYS A 276 5.64 -19.56 18.62
N SER A 277 5.97 -19.28 19.88
CA SER A 277 6.19 -17.90 20.34
C SER A 277 7.45 -17.32 19.69
N LEU A 278 7.34 -16.10 19.19
CA LEU A 278 8.46 -15.36 18.61
C LEU A 278 9.21 -14.59 19.70
N GLN A 279 10.52 -14.41 19.50
CA GLN A 279 11.33 -13.60 20.39
C GLN A 279 11.23 -12.13 20.01
N GLN A 280 11.04 -11.26 21.02
CA GLN A 280 11.14 -9.82 20.84
C GLN A 280 12.61 -9.44 20.71
N LYS A 281 12.93 -8.65 19.70
CA LYS A 281 14.22 -7.98 19.53
C LYS A 281 14.15 -6.60 20.14
N THR A 282 15.21 -6.24 20.85
CA THR A 282 15.33 -4.99 21.60
C THR A 282 16.67 -4.34 21.28
N GLY A 283 16.76 -3.03 21.47
CA GLY A 283 17.98 -2.24 21.35
C GLY A 283 17.87 -1.00 22.23
N ALA A 284 18.94 -0.21 22.35
CA ALA A 284 18.90 1.07 23.05
C ALA A 284 18.04 2.11 22.30
N SER A 285 17.83 1.90 20.99
CA SER A 285 16.96 2.71 20.14
C SER A 285 16.07 1.83 19.24
N ASN A 286 15.07 2.44 18.59
CA ASN A 286 14.22 1.74 17.62
C ASN A 286 15.05 1.24 16.42
N GLU A 287 16.07 1.98 16.00
CA GLU A 287 16.98 1.63 14.91
C GLU A 287 17.82 0.40 15.25
N GLU A 288 18.32 0.32 16.49
CA GLU A 288 19.04 -0.86 16.97
C GLU A 288 18.12 -2.08 17.07
N ALA A 289 16.88 -1.91 17.55
CA ALA A 289 15.89 -2.99 17.59
C ALA A 289 15.50 -3.47 16.19
N ALA A 290 15.31 -2.55 15.24
CA ALA A 290 15.03 -2.86 13.84
C ALA A 290 16.20 -3.63 13.21
N LYS A 291 17.44 -3.19 13.47
CA LYS A 291 18.65 -3.90 13.04
C LYS A 291 18.73 -5.31 13.64
N ALA A 292 18.45 -5.45 14.94
CA ALA A 292 18.42 -6.74 15.61
C ALA A 292 17.33 -7.68 15.03
N LEU A 293 16.19 -7.15 14.61
CA LEU A 293 15.18 -7.90 13.86
C LEU A 293 15.71 -8.35 12.50
N ALA A 294 16.30 -7.43 11.72
CA ALA A 294 16.84 -7.72 10.39
C ALA A 294 17.94 -8.80 10.44
N ASP A 295 18.83 -8.74 11.43
CA ASP A 295 19.94 -9.68 11.63
C ASP A 295 19.49 -11.01 12.28
N SER A 296 18.28 -11.08 12.84
CA SER A 296 17.74 -12.28 13.50
C SER A 296 17.66 -13.49 12.57
N LYS A 297 18.06 -14.65 13.07
CA LYS A 297 17.95 -15.96 12.39
C LYS A 297 16.96 -16.90 13.08
N ASP A 298 16.23 -16.40 14.07
CA ASP A 298 15.28 -17.20 14.84
C ASP A 298 14.15 -17.71 13.93
N THR A 299 13.85 -19.01 14.02
CA THR A 299 12.79 -19.66 13.22
C THR A 299 11.62 -20.01 14.15
N PRO A 300 10.37 -19.68 13.79
CA PRO A 300 9.91 -19.26 12.46
C PRO A 300 10.06 -17.76 12.18
N GLY A 301 10.48 -16.98 13.16
CA GLY A 301 10.68 -15.54 13.00
C GLY A 301 11.08 -14.85 14.31
N ALA A 302 11.03 -13.53 14.28
CA ALA A 302 11.17 -12.66 15.44
C ALA A 302 10.32 -11.40 15.23
N TYR A 303 10.17 -10.56 16.25
CA TYR A 303 9.48 -9.28 16.13
C TYR A 303 10.19 -8.19 16.91
N TYR A 304 9.90 -6.92 16.64
CA TYR A 304 10.13 -5.83 17.57
C TYR A 304 8.94 -4.87 17.55
N TYR A 305 8.83 -4.04 18.58
CA TYR A 305 7.85 -2.98 18.65
C TYR A 305 8.55 -1.63 18.57
N ASN A 306 8.12 -0.78 17.65
CA ASN A 306 8.62 0.57 17.51
C ASN A 306 7.73 1.52 18.33
N ASN A 307 8.27 2.03 19.44
CA ASN A 307 7.52 2.89 20.37
C ASN A 307 7.25 4.29 19.81
N TYR A 308 8.02 4.74 18.82
CA TYR A 308 7.78 6.04 18.19
C TYR A 308 6.61 5.93 17.22
N LEU A 309 6.64 4.94 16.33
CA LEU A 309 5.62 4.73 15.30
C LEU A 309 4.32 4.10 15.83
N ASN A 310 4.35 3.51 17.03
CA ASN A 310 3.30 2.61 17.53
C ASN A 310 3.02 1.48 16.51
N THR A 311 4.08 0.77 16.12
CA THR A 311 4.02 -0.24 15.06
C THR A 311 4.74 -1.51 15.50
N THR A 312 4.09 -2.66 15.33
CA THR A 312 4.71 -3.97 15.49
C THR A 312 5.29 -4.43 14.17
N PHE A 313 6.60 -4.70 14.14
CA PHE A 313 7.28 -5.26 12.98
C PHE A 313 7.65 -6.71 13.23
N ILE A 314 7.34 -7.60 12.29
CA ILE A 314 7.56 -9.04 12.42
C ILE A 314 8.33 -9.53 11.21
N LYS A 315 9.41 -10.26 11.44
CA LYS A 315 10.16 -11.00 10.41
C LYS A 315 9.72 -12.45 10.44
N ILE A 316 9.31 -13.00 9.29
CA ILE A 316 8.86 -14.39 9.16
C ILE A 316 9.62 -15.07 8.04
N PHE A 317 10.22 -16.22 8.31
CA PHE A 317 10.87 -17.04 7.28
C PHE A 317 9.85 -17.83 6.47
N ASP A 318 9.97 -17.78 5.14
CA ASP A 318 9.08 -18.42 4.17
C ASP A 318 9.36 -19.94 4.04
N THR A 319 9.08 -20.67 5.13
CA THR A 319 9.48 -22.08 5.30
C THR A 319 8.36 -23.09 5.08
N SER A 320 7.11 -22.64 5.04
CA SER A 320 5.91 -23.48 4.88
C SER A 320 4.96 -22.84 3.88
N THR A 321 4.14 -23.67 3.23
CA THR A 321 3.07 -23.22 2.31
C THR A 321 1.93 -22.50 3.03
N ASP A 322 1.83 -22.67 4.35
CA ASP A 322 0.82 -22.03 5.19
C ASP A 322 1.45 -21.64 6.53
N ILE A 323 1.49 -20.33 6.79
CA ILE A 323 2.02 -19.75 8.02
C ILE A 323 0.95 -18.84 8.60
N THR A 324 0.60 -19.08 9.85
CA THR A 324 -0.26 -18.19 10.63
C THR A 324 0.58 -17.45 11.65
N VAL A 325 0.41 -16.13 11.70
CA VAL A 325 0.96 -15.22 12.72
C VAL A 325 -0.20 -14.71 13.56
N GLU A 326 -0.08 -14.79 14.89
CA GLU A 326 -1.06 -14.30 15.85
C GLU A 326 -0.37 -13.29 16.76
N VAL A 327 -0.97 -12.11 16.90
CA VAL A 327 -0.46 -11.02 17.73
C VAL A 327 -1.54 -10.66 18.73
N VAL A 328 -1.22 -10.71 20.01
CA VAL A 328 -2.11 -10.33 21.12
C VAL A 328 -1.50 -9.12 21.82
N PHE A 329 -2.34 -8.11 22.08
CA PHE A 329 -1.97 -6.80 22.62
C PHE A 329 -2.40 -6.63 24.07
#